data_AF-A0A1U7JKP1-F1
#
_entry.id   AF-A0A1U7JKP1-F1
#
_cell.length_a   1.000
_cell.length_b   1.000
_cell.length_c   1.000
_cell.angle_alpha   90.00
_cell.angle_beta   90.00
_cell.angle_gamma   90.00
#
_symmetry.space_group_name_H-M   'P 1'
#
loop_
_entity.id
_entity.type
_entity.pdbx_description
1 polymer ?
#
loop_
_entity_poly.entity_id
_entity_poly.type
_entity_poly.pdbx_seq_one_letter_code
_entity_poly.pdbx_strand_id
1 'polypeptide(L)'
;MKAIISASLLLAAFWAFATPVHARDLLGKTLTHVWQEASANGDTIEKRFETFFCETDFLVWNDISQLADPEHHQAAYTMTEITPDITQVSWKDSPETSNLGYVWTLDFTTGKIFGVIINAEQDSNLQVEGTFEVLSGVTPSDGRKGCS
;
A
#
# COMPACT_ATOMS: atom_id res chain seq x y z
N MET A 1 51.91 -5.36 -41.21
CA MET A 1 50.93 -4.34 -40.79
C MET A 1 49.53 -4.93 -40.86
N LYS A 2 48.91 -5.15 -39.69
CA LYS A 2 47.46 -5.12 -39.38
C LYS A 2 47.23 -5.98 -38.13
N ALA A 3 47.21 -5.32 -36.96
CA ALA A 3 46.65 -5.90 -35.75
C ALA A 3 45.16 -5.53 -35.74
N ILE A 4 44.29 -6.54 -35.69
CA ILE A 4 42.85 -6.36 -35.49
C ILE A 4 42.65 -6.33 -33.99
N ILE A 5 42.43 -5.13 -33.44
CA ILE A 5 42.03 -4.95 -32.05
C ILE A 5 40.53 -5.24 -32.01
N SER A 6 40.19 -6.44 -31.49
CA SER A 6 38.80 -6.82 -31.24
C SER A 6 38.30 -6.01 -30.05
N ALA A 7 37.37 -5.08 -30.30
CA ALA A 7 36.74 -4.29 -29.26
C ALA A 7 35.69 -5.15 -28.53
N SER A 8 36.03 -5.63 -27.34
CA SER A 8 35.05 -6.21 -26.42
C SER A 8 34.13 -5.09 -25.91
N LEU A 9 32.87 -5.09 -26.35
CA LEU A 9 31.81 -4.33 -25.71
C LEU A 9 31.60 -4.88 -24.29
N LEU A 10 32.09 -4.15 -23.29
CA LEU A 10 31.64 -4.32 -21.90
C LEU A 10 30.25 -3.73 -21.80
N LEU A 11 29.24 -4.60 -21.81
CA LEU A 11 27.88 -4.27 -21.42
C LEU A 11 27.88 -3.97 -19.91
N ALA A 12 27.93 -2.69 -19.54
CA ALA A 12 27.74 -2.28 -18.17
C ALA A 12 26.27 -2.51 -17.80
N ALA A 13 26.00 -3.62 -17.11
CA ALA A 13 24.72 -3.84 -16.45
C ALA A 13 24.57 -2.77 -15.37
N PHE A 14 23.74 -1.77 -15.63
CA PHE A 14 23.21 -0.88 -14.60
C PHE A 14 22.35 -1.74 -13.67
N TRP A 15 22.96 -2.27 -12.61
CA TRP A 15 22.22 -2.71 -11.45
C TRP A 15 21.58 -1.47 -10.85
N ALA A 16 20.31 -1.24 -11.19
CA ALA A 16 19.48 -0.31 -10.44
C ALA A 16 19.40 -0.88 -9.02
N PHE A 17 20.23 -0.38 -8.12
CA PHE A 17 20.08 -0.64 -6.70
C PHE A 17 18.71 -0.05 -6.31
N ALA A 18 17.73 -0.92 -6.08
CA ALA A 18 16.49 -0.52 -5.45
C ALA A 18 16.90 0.09 -4.10
N THR A 19 16.73 1.39 -3.95
CA THR A 19 17.00 2.05 -2.67
C THR A 19 16.04 1.47 -1.65
N PRO A 20 16.50 1.06 -0.46
CA PRO A 20 15.61 0.55 0.57
C PRO A 20 14.57 1.63 0.88
N VAL A 21 13.29 1.33 0.65
CA VAL A 21 12.19 2.19 1.05
C VAL A 21 12.08 2.04 2.56
N HIS A 22 12.51 3.06 3.28
CA HIS A 22 12.43 3.04 4.74
C HIS A 22 11.03 3.40 5.22
N ALA A 23 10.72 2.98 6.45
CA ALA A 23 9.49 3.31 7.18
C ALA A 23 9.05 4.79 7.08
N ARG A 24 10.02 5.73 7.06
CA ARG A 24 9.76 7.17 6.98
C ARG A 24 9.29 7.67 5.61
N ASP A 25 9.32 6.82 4.61
CA ASP A 25 9.26 7.22 3.21
C ASP A 25 7.89 6.88 2.60
N LEU A 26 6.81 6.98 3.39
CA LEU A 26 5.42 6.81 2.93
C LEU A 26 4.71 8.14 2.64
N LEU A 27 5.16 9.25 3.23
CA LEU A 27 4.54 10.56 3.00
C LEU A 27 4.72 10.98 1.54
N GLY A 28 3.62 11.42 0.92
CA GLY A 28 3.66 11.80 -0.50
C GLY A 28 3.85 10.62 -1.45
N LYS A 29 3.60 9.39 -0.99
CA LYS A 29 3.63 8.17 -1.79
C LYS A 29 2.28 7.46 -1.80
N THR A 30 2.18 6.52 -2.73
CA THR A 30 1.04 5.62 -2.86
C THR A 30 1.44 4.24 -2.37
N LEU A 31 0.65 3.68 -1.46
CA LEU A 31 0.76 2.29 -1.04
C LEU A 31 -0.35 1.50 -1.72
N THR A 32 0.03 0.60 -2.61
CA THR A 32 -0.89 -0.37 -3.19
C THR A 32 -0.81 -1.64 -2.35
N HIS A 33 -1.95 -2.21 -1.97
CA HIS A 33 -1.94 -3.43 -1.18
C HIS A 33 -3.07 -4.36 -1.57
N VAL A 34 -2.81 -5.64 -1.41
CA VAL A 34 -3.70 -6.71 -1.86
C VAL A 34 -3.71 -7.85 -0.85
N TRP A 35 -4.88 -8.39 -0.57
CA TRP A 35 -5.06 -9.62 0.19
C TRP A 35 -6.20 -10.45 -0.39
N GLN A 36 -6.35 -11.66 0.16
CA GLN A 36 -7.41 -12.59 -0.20
C GLN A 36 -8.35 -12.75 1.00
N GLU A 37 -9.65 -12.66 0.77
CA GLU A 37 -10.69 -12.81 1.80
C GLU A 37 -11.64 -13.94 1.42
N ALA A 38 -12.12 -14.71 2.39
CA ALA A 38 -13.16 -15.69 2.16
C ALA A 38 -14.53 -14.99 2.14
N SER A 39 -15.25 -15.14 1.04
CA SER A 39 -16.61 -14.61 0.92
C SER A 39 -17.65 -15.54 1.54
N ALA A 40 -18.87 -15.04 1.73
CA ALA A 40 -19.96 -15.77 2.39
C ALA A 40 -20.37 -17.09 1.71
N ASN A 41 -20.05 -17.26 0.42
CA ASN A 41 -20.34 -18.49 -0.33
C ASN A 41 -19.14 -19.48 -0.34
N GLY A 42 -18.04 -19.15 0.33
CA GLY A 42 -16.82 -19.96 0.41
C GLY A 42 -15.81 -19.68 -0.70
N ASP A 43 -16.09 -18.77 -1.64
CA ASP A 43 -15.12 -18.37 -2.66
C ASP A 43 -14.08 -17.42 -2.06
N THR A 44 -12.84 -17.50 -2.55
CA THR A 44 -11.79 -16.52 -2.20
C THR A 44 -11.89 -15.33 -3.14
N ILE A 45 -12.01 -14.13 -2.58
CA ILE A 45 -12.03 -12.87 -3.33
C ILE A 45 -10.74 -12.09 -3.12
N GLU A 46 -10.20 -11.52 -4.20
CA GLU A 46 -9.09 -10.58 -4.11
C GLU A 46 -9.62 -9.22 -3.68
N LYS A 47 -8.98 -8.66 -2.65
CA LYS A 47 -9.22 -7.34 -2.12
C LYS A 47 -8.03 -6.47 -2.44
N ARG A 48 -8.23 -5.36 -3.15
CA ARG A 48 -7.14 -4.51 -3.66
C ARG A 48 -7.42 -3.05 -3.37
N PHE A 49 -6.40 -2.35 -2.87
CA PHE A 49 -6.53 -0.96 -2.43
C PHE A 49 -5.37 -0.10 -2.88
N GLU A 50 -5.63 1.20 -2.99
CA GLU A 50 -4.61 2.24 -3.07
C GLU A 50 -4.80 3.26 -1.97
N THR A 51 -3.76 3.44 -1.17
CA THR A 51 -3.72 4.41 -0.07
C THR A 51 -2.71 5.49 -0.37
N PHE A 52 -3.16 6.73 -0.35
CA PHE A 52 -2.36 7.94 -0.45
C PHE A 52 -2.18 8.52 0.95
N PHE A 53 -0.94 8.60 1.42
CA PHE A 53 -0.61 9.27 2.67
C PHE A 53 -0.40 10.77 2.39
N CYS A 54 -1.46 11.55 2.63
CA CYS A 54 -1.54 12.96 2.28
C CYS A 54 -0.98 13.84 3.40
N GLU A 55 0.08 14.59 3.12
CA GLU A 55 0.78 15.44 4.10
C GLU A 55 0.79 14.82 5.53
N THR A 56 0.60 15.57 6.61
CA THR A 56 0.83 15.04 7.97
C THR A 56 -0.42 14.50 8.69
N ASP A 57 -1.63 14.71 8.17
CA ASP A 57 -2.84 14.59 8.99
C ASP A 57 -3.98 13.76 8.40
N PHE A 58 -3.98 13.45 7.11
CA PHE A 58 -5.02 12.58 6.53
C PHE A 58 -4.48 11.62 5.47
N LEU A 59 -5.19 10.52 5.28
CA LEU A 59 -4.97 9.63 4.16
C LEU A 59 -6.24 9.55 3.31
N VAL A 60 -6.05 9.22 2.04
CA VAL A 60 -7.13 8.86 1.13
C VAL A 60 -6.90 7.42 0.73
N TRP A 61 -7.90 6.57 0.93
CA TRP A 61 -7.82 5.17 0.51
C TRP A 61 -8.94 4.83 -0.44
N ASN A 62 -8.61 4.01 -1.44
CA ASN A 62 -9.49 3.65 -2.54
C ASN A 62 -9.62 2.13 -2.56
N ASP A 63 -10.84 1.60 -2.40
CA ASP A 63 -11.11 0.21 -2.73
C ASP A 63 -11.18 0.09 -4.26
N ILE A 64 -10.22 -0.64 -4.82
CA ILE A 64 -10.10 -0.87 -6.25
C ILE A 64 -10.26 -2.36 -6.58
N SER A 65 -10.90 -3.12 -5.68
CA SER A 65 -11.28 -4.51 -5.93
C SER A 65 -12.24 -4.62 -7.11
N GLN A 66 -13.06 -3.57 -7.35
CA GLN A 66 -13.90 -3.42 -8.53
C GLN A 66 -13.48 -2.18 -9.34
N LEU A 67 -12.69 -2.37 -10.39
CA LEU A 67 -12.14 -1.26 -11.18
C LEU A 67 -13.18 -0.36 -11.86
N ALA A 68 -14.40 -0.87 -12.09
CA ALA A 68 -15.47 -0.12 -12.74
C ALA A 68 -16.21 0.84 -11.79
N ASP A 69 -16.11 0.60 -10.48
CA ASP A 69 -16.82 1.35 -9.43
C ASP A 69 -15.96 1.40 -8.16
N PRO A 70 -14.83 2.14 -8.18
CA PRO A 70 -13.95 2.23 -7.03
C PRO A 70 -14.60 3.06 -5.91
N GLU A 71 -14.51 2.58 -4.67
CA GLU A 71 -14.97 3.32 -3.49
C GLU A 71 -13.81 4.15 -2.93
N HIS A 72 -14.13 5.33 -2.38
CA HIS A 72 -13.11 6.26 -1.87
C HIS A 72 -13.46 6.79 -0.49
N HIS A 73 -12.45 6.80 0.37
CA HIS A 73 -12.57 7.19 1.76
C HIS A 73 -11.43 8.11 2.15
N GLN A 74 -11.69 8.96 3.15
CA GLN A 74 -10.70 9.87 3.71
C GLN A 74 -10.80 9.83 5.23
N ALA A 75 -9.66 9.72 5.88
CA ALA A 75 -9.60 9.63 7.33
C ALA A 75 -8.32 10.29 7.86
N ALA A 76 -8.41 10.84 9.07
CA ALA A 76 -7.22 11.17 9.84
C ALA A 76 -6.51 9.86 10.23
N TYR A 77 -5.18 9.85 10.17
CA TYR A 77 -4.39 8.67 10.48
C TYR A 77 -3.30 8.96 11.50
N THR A 78 -2.78 7.89 12.10
CA THR A 78 -1.55 7.90 12.89
C THR A 78 -0.57 6.93 12.24
N MET A 79 0.69 7.34 12.16
CA MET A 79 1.78 6.51 11.63
C MET A 79 2.94 6.54 12.62
N THR A 80 3.42 5.35 12.95
CA THR A 80 4.49 5.14 13.93
C THR A 80 5.55 4.23 13.32
N GLU A 81 6.78 4.73 13.25
CA GLU A 81 7.96 3.90 12.98
C GLU A 81 8.21 2.98 14.19
N ILE A 82 8.13 1.66 13.98
CA ILE A 82 8.44 0.66 15.02
C ILE A 82 9.92 0.30 14.94
N THR A 83 10.40 0.06 13.72
CA THR A 83 11.81 -0.12 13.37
C THR A 83 12.05 0.56 12.01
N PRO A 84 13.30 0.69 11.53
CA PRO A 84 13.58 1.27 10.19
C PRO A 84 12.84 0.58 9.03
N ASP A 85 12.47 -0.69 9.20
CA ASP A 85 11.84 -1.53 8.18
C ASP A 85 10.40 -1.93 8.53
N ILE A 86 9.86 -1.47 9.67
CA ILE A 86 8.50 -1.76 10.13
C ILE A 86 7.78 -0.49 10.52
N THR A 87 6.67 -0.20 9.86
CA THR A 87 5.77 0.91 10.19
C THR A 87 4.40 0.40 10.59
N GLN A 88 3.82 0.99 11.63
CA GLN A 88 2.40 0.80 11.95
C GLN A 88 1.60 2.03 11.54
N VAL A 89 0.50 1.81 10.84
CA VAL A 89 -0.46 2.83 10.43
C VAL A 89 -1.82 2.48 11.03
N SER A 90 -2.53 3.47 11.57
CA SER A 90 -3.91 3.28 12.00
C SER A 90 -4.79 4.46 11.66
N TRP A 91 -6.06 4.19 11.39
CA TRP A 91 -7.08 5.23 11.19
C TRP A 91 -8.46 4.69 11.58
N LYS A 92 -9.42 5.61 11.65
CA LYS A 92 -10.83 5.29 11.84
C LYS A 92 -11.65 6.04 10.80
N ASP A 93 -12.48 5.30 10.10
CA ASP A 93 -13.45 5.85 9.18
C ASP A 93 -14.55 6.62 9.94
N SER A 94 -15.16 7.59 9.26
CA SER A 94 -16.25 8.36 9.86
C SER A 94 -17.44 7.45 10.17
N PRO A 95 -18.25 7.76 11.19
CA PRO A 95 -19.48 7.01 11.46
C PRO A 95 -20.51 7.07 10.33
N GLU A 96 -20.38 8.05 9.43
CA GLU A 96 -21.28 8.27 8.29
C GLU A 96 -20.91 7.40 7.09
N THR A 97 -19.67 6.92 7.00
CA THR A 97 -19.21 6.02 5.92
C THR A 97 -19.31 4.55 6.33
N SER A 98 -18.55 4.14 7.35
CA SER A 98 -18.46 2.73 7.75
C SER A 98 -18.28 2.53 9.26
N ASN A 99 -17.79 3.54 9.99
CA ASN A 99 -17.40 3.46 11.41
C ASN A 99 -16.33 2.37 11.72
N LEU A 100 -15.62 1.89 10.71
CA LEU A 100 -14.58 0.87 10.84
C LEU A 100 -13.27 1.47 11.37
N GLY A 101 -12.53 0.68 12.14
CA GLY A 101 -11.16 1.01 12.54
C GLY A 101 -10.17 0.14 11.77
N TYR A 102 -8.99 0.67 11.51
CA TYR A 102 -7.95 -0.04 10.75
C TYR A 102 -6.62 0.10 11.47
N VAL A 103 -5.88 -1.02 11.55
CA VAL A 103 -4.49 -1.03 12.03
C VAL A 103 -3.69 -1.92 11.10
N TRP A 104 -2.71 -1.35 10.42
CA TRP A 104 -1.77 -2.03 9.54
C TRP A 104 -0.36 -1.98 10.08
N THR A 105 0.34 -3.10 9.97
CA THR A 105 1.77 -3.26 10.18
C THR A 105 2.40 -3.60 8.84
N LEU A 106 3.26 -2.72 8.36
CA LEU A 106 3.93 -2.79 7.08
C LEU A 106 5.39 -3.21 7.29
N ASP A 107 5.75 -4.37 6.77
CA ASP A 107 7.13 -4.86 6.75
C ASP A 107 7.77 -4.61 5.37
N PHE A 108 8.63 -3.60 5.30
CA PHE A 108 9.29 -3.17 4.06
C PHE A 108 10.39 -4.12 3.62
N THR A 109 10.87 -5.01 4.50
CA THR A 109 11.84 -6.04 4.12
C THR A 109 11.16 -7.13 3.28
N THR A 110 9.94 -7.52 3.67
CA THR A 110 9.21 -8.61 3.03
C THR A 110 8.14 -8.16 2.04
N GLY A 111 7.76 -6.88 2.06
CA GLY A 111 6.62 -6.36 1.30
C GLY A 111 5.29 -6.90 1.82
N LYS A 112 5.23 -7.34 3.08
CA LYS A 112 4.02 -7.89 3.69
C LYS A 112 3.30 -6.88 4.57
N ILE A 113 1.97 -6.91 4.47
CA ILE A 113 1.07 -6.17 5.35
C ILE A 113 0.36 -7.17 6.27
N PHE A 114 0.35 -6.87 7.56
CA PHE A 114 -0.41 -7.58 8.57
C PHE A 114 -1.32 -6.59 9.28
N GLY A 115 -2.56 -6.95 9.59
CA GLY A 115 -3.33 -6.09 10.46
C GLY A 115 -4.74 -6.54 10.74
N VAL A 116 -5.56 -5.57 11.12
CA VAL A 116 -6.91 -5.81 11.62
C VAL A 116 -7.87 -4.70 11.19
N ILE A 117 -9.03 -5.11 10.70
CA ILE A 117 -10.21 -4.26 10.53
C ILE A 117 -11.09 -4.47 11.77
N ILE A 118 -11.32 -3.40 12.50
CA ILE A 118 -12.05 -3.35 13.76
C ILE A 118 -13.52 -3.05 13.47
N ASN A 119 -14.43 -3.79 14.09
CA ASN A 119 -15.88 -3.75 13.87
C ASN A 119 -16.30 -4.15 12.45
N ALA A 120 -15.54 -5.06 11.81
CA ALA A 120 -15.84 -5.54 10.47
C ALA A 120 -17.22 -6.24 10.40
N GLU A 121 -17.60 -6.92 11.48
CA GLU A 121 -18.96 -7.41 11.69
C GLU A 121 -19.41 -7.08 13.12
N GLN A 122 -20.67 -7.41 13.45
CA GLN A 122 -21.18 -7.24 14.81
C GLN A 122 -20.32 -8.03 15.80
N ASP A 123 -19.63 -7.31 16.69
CA ASP A 123 -18.77 -7.85 17.74
C ASP A 123 -17.55 -8.66 17.24
N SER A 124 -17.13 -8.47 15.98
CA SER A 124 -15.99 -9.18 15.39
C SER A 124 -14.99 -8.25 14.67
N ASN A 125 -13.74 -8.69 14.65
CA ASN A 125 -12.64 -8.04 13.93
C ASN A 125 -12.13 -8.98 12.84
N LEU A 126 -11.79 -8.42 11.68
CA LEU A 126 -11.19 -9.17 10.57
C LEU A 126 -9.67 -9.04 10.62
N GLN A 127 -8.95 -10.17 10.70
CA GLN A 127 -7.50 -10.19 10.55
C GLN A 127 -7.15 -10.20 9.05
N VAL A 128 -6.13 -9.43 8.69
CA VAL A 128 -5.67 -9.30 7.31
C VAL A 128 -4.18 -9.64 7.23
N GLU A 129 -3.83 -10.47 6.27
CA GLU A 129 -2.46 -10.68 5.81
C GLU A 129 -2.44 -10.55 4.29
N GLY A 130 -1.50 -9.76 3.77
CA GLY A 130 -1.38 -9.50 2.35
C GLY A 130 0.01 -9.04 1.94
N THR A 131 0.10 -8.51 0.74
CA THR A 131 1.33 -7.88 0.22
C THR A 131 1.06 -6.42 -0.12
N PHE A 132 2.10 -5.60 -0.07
CA PHE A 132 2.03 -4.21 -0.47
C PHE A 132 3.24 -3.81 -1.32
N GLU A 133 3.04 -2.78 -2.15
CA GLU A 133 4.08 -2.10 -2.89
C GLU A 133 3.96 -0.59 -2.65
N VAL A 134 5.10 0.10 -2.69
CA VAL A 134 5.17 1.56 -2.55
C VAL A 134 5.55 2.16 -3.89
N LEU A 135 4.66 2.98 -4.43
CA LEU A 135 4.85 3.71 -5.67
C LEU A 135 5.16 5.17 -5.37
N SER A 136 5.99 5.80 -6.19
CA SER A 136 6.30 7.22 -6.06
C SER A 136 5.12 8.10 -6.48
N GLY A 137 4.92 9.20 -5.74
CA GLY A 137 3.88 10.19 -6.02
C GLY A 137 2.52 9.86 -5.42
N VAL A 138 1.60 10.82 -5.52
CA VAL A 138 0.21 10.73 -5.02
C VAL A 138 -0.83 10.92 -6.13
N THR A 139 -0.42 10.78 -7.39
CA THR A 139 -1.34 10.92 -8.52
C THR A 139 -2.24 9.70 -8.58
N PRO A 140 -3.56 9.84 -8.35
CA PRO A 140 -4.49 8.73 -8.49
C PRO A 140 -4.55 8.28 -9.95
N SER A 141 -4.65 6.97 -10.18
CA SER A 141 -5.06 6.46 -11.49
C SER A 141 -6.51 6.89 -11.78
N ASP A 142 -6.91 6.82 -13.06
CA ASP A 142 -8.23 7.25 -13.50
C ASP A 142 -9.36 6.68 -12.63
N GLY A 143 -10.26 7.57 -12.20
CA GLY A 143 -11.40 7.22 -11.35
C GLY A 143 -11.07 7.09 -9.86
N ARG A 144 -9.86 7.42 -9.39
CA ARG A 144 -9.49 7.34 -7.98
C ARG A 144 -9.36 8.73 -7.34
N LYS A 145 -9.62 8.82 -6.03
CA LYS A 145 -9.44 10.05 -5.27
C LYS A 145 -7.99 10.16 -4.79
N GLY A 146 -7.38 11.32 -5.08
CA GLY A 146 -6.05 11.70 -4.57
C GLY A 146 -6.14 12.65 -3.39
N CYS A 147 -5.01 13.25 -3.02
CA CYS A 147 -4.90 14.19 -1.89
C CYS A 147 -5.41 15.63 -2.17
N SER A 148 -6.01 15.90 -3.34
CA SER A 148 -6.42 17.22 -3.84
C SER A 148 -7.93 17.41 -3.88
#